data_AF-A0A522WVV0-F1
#
_entry.id   AF-A0A522WVV0-F1
#
_cell.length_a   1.000
_cell.length_b   1.000
_cell.length_c   1.000
_cell.angle_alpha   90.00
_cell.angle_beta   90.00
_cell.angle_gamma   90.00
#
_symmetry.space_group_name_H-M   'P 1'
#
loop_
_entity.id
_entity.type
_entity.pdbx_description
1 polymer ?
#
loop_
_entity_poly.entity_id
_entity_poly.type
_entity_poly.pdbx_seq_one_letter_code
_entity_poly.pdbx_strand_id
1 'polypeptide(L)'
;MNNTTLVLKQKDLPYVYGAHNVYASSNDIISYAENLIHLLANSSGENIYQRATHSTFGQVEVKFPTKLGPVSIKITLPKPAVLSEWVTSVLQLTIEGNEDAALKEISLVTMRLKAKKEFSKLSDDLASFNLGRLPDIVLVALLRNTFSIRSQISCWNSLIVQTEQLLQKRGRDPRFLLRGLKSYS
;
A
#
# COMPACT_ATOMS: atom_id res chain seq x y z
N MET A 1 28.39 -10.24 27.08
CA MET A 1 27.06 -9.59 27.20
C MET A 1 26.14 -10.23 26.18
N ASN A 2 25.03 -10.82 26.62
CA ASN A 2 24.10 -11.53 25.74
C ASN A 2 23.14 -10.52 25.10
N ASN A 3 23.21 -10.36 23.78
CA ASN A 3 22.26 -9.53 23.04
C ASN A 3 20.94 -10.31 22.89
N THR A 4 19.88 -9.81 23.52
CA THR A 4 18.55 -10.39 23.35
C THR A 4 17.91 -9.77 22.11
N THR A 5 17.71 -10.57 21.07
CA THR A 5 17.02 -10.16 19.84
C THR A 5 15.59 -10.69 19.88
N LEU A 6 14.62 -9.79 19.89
CA LEU A 6 13.21 -10.15 19.73
C LEU A 6 12.86 -10.06 18.24
N VAL A 7 12.45 -11.19 17.66
CA VAL A 7 11.99 -11.28 16.27
C VAL A 7 10.47 -11.34 16.29
N LEU A 8 9.82 -10.25 15.89
CA LEU A 8 8.36 -10.20 15.76
C LEU A 8 7.99 -10.57 14.32
N LYS A 9 7.18 -11.62 14.14
CA LYS A 9 6.57 -11.93 12.84
C LYS A 9 5.23 -11.20 12.75
N GLN A 10 4.79 -10.86 11.54
CA GLN A 10 3.55 -10.11 11.30
C GLN A 10 2.31 -10.73 11.96
N LYS A 11 2.27 -12.07 12.06
CA LYS A 11 1.20 -12.82 12.74
C LYS A 11 1.13 -12.60 14.27
N ASP A 12 2.19 -12.05 14.86
CA ASP A 12 2.32 -11.82 16.30
C ASP A 12 2.03 -10.34 16.65
N LEU A 13 1.65 -9.52 15.65
CA LEU A 13 1.14 -8.17 15.84
C LEU A 13 -0.37 -8.27 16.12
N PRO A 14 -0.91 -7.61 17.15
CA PRO A 14 -2.35 -7.50 17.33
C PRO A 14 -2.94 -6.87 16.08
N TYR A 15 -4.11 -7.36 15.68
CA TYR A 15 -4.93 -6.85 14.60
C TYR A 15 -5.22 -5.35 14.81
N VAL A 16 -4.28 -4.49 14.43
CA VAL A 16 -4.49 -3.05 14.37
C VAL A 16 -5.27 -2.79 13.09
N TYR A 17 -6.59 -2.88 13.23
CA TYR A 17 -7.64 -2.29 12.41
C TYR A 17 -7.57 -2.49 10.88
N GLY A 18 -8.54 -3.28 10.41
CA GLY A 18 -9.20 -3.04 9.13
C GLY A 18 -8.42 -3.52 7.91
N ALA A 19 -9.04 -4.42 7.17
CA ALA A 19 -8.56 -4.89 5.88
C ALA A 19 -8.53 -3.78 4.82
N HIS A 20 -7.65 -2.78 4.93
CA HIS A 20 -7.36 -1.80 3.88
C HIS A 20 -5.86 -1.49 3.89
N ASN A 21 -5.19 -1.90 2.81
CA ASN A 21 -3.82 -1.56 2.41
C ASN A 21 -2.67 -2.27 3.13
N VAL A 22 -1.88 -2.99 2.33
CA VAL A 22 -0.55 -3.59 2.64
C VAL A 22 0.54 -2.52 2.90
N TYR A 23 0.13 -1.29 3.22
CA TYR A 23 1.01 -0.21 3.64
C TYR A 23 0.39 0.41 4.90
N ALA A 24 0.60 -0.23 6.05
CA ALA A 24 0.71 0.55 7.27
C ALA A 24 1.76 1.62 6.97
N SER A 25 1.42 2.91 7.11
CA SER A 25 2.40 3.95 6.81
C SER A 25 3.63 3.67 7.67
N SER A 26 4.83 3.97 7.18
CA SER A 26 6.06 3.78 7.98
C SER A 26 5.92 4.33 9.40
N ASN A 27 5.10 5.38 9.57
CA ASN A 27 4.79 6.03 10.84
C ASN A 27 3.93 5.18 11.77
N ASP A 28 3.00 4.38 11.24
CA ASP A 28 2.12 3.52 12.06
C ASP A 28 2.90 2.33 12.64
N ILE A 29 3.82 1.77 11.85
CA ILE A 29 4.70 0.68 12.29
C ILE A 29 5.70 1.18 13.34
N ILE A 30 6.24 2.38 13.13
CA ILE A 30 7.13 3.05 14.09
C ILE A 30 6.37 3.31 15.40
N SER A 31 5.14 3.83 15.32
CA SER A 31 4.29 4.10 16.49
C SER A 31 3.92 2.82 17.27
N TYR A 32 3.65 1.71 16.57
CA TYR A 32 3.37 0.43 17.22
C TYR A 32 4.60 -0.14 17.92
N ALA A 33 5.77 -0.08 17.29
CA ALA A 33 7.03 -0.49 17.92
C ALA A 33 7.29 0.35 19.18
N GLU A 34 7.13 1.67 19.09
CA GLU A 34 7.26 2.58 20.24
C GLU A 34 6.32 2.21 21.39
N ASN A 35 5.05 1.88 21.10
CA ASN A 35 4.10 1.44 22.12
C ASN A 35 4.49 0.13 22.81
N LEU A 36 4.96 -0.88 22.06
CA LEU A 36 5.45 -2.13 22.65
C LEU A 36 6.62 -1.91 23.59
N ILE A 37 7.50 -0.97 23.24
CA ILE A 37 8.70 -0.68 24.01
C ILE A 37 8.37 0.11 25.27
N HIS A 38 7.42 1.06 25.19
CA HIS A 38 6.87 1.72 26.37
C HIS A 38 6.19 0.72 27.33
N LEU A 39 5.45 -0.25 26.79
CA LEU A 39 4.85 -1.33 27.59
C LEU A 39 5.92 -2.20 28.27
N LEU A 40 6.99 -2.55 27.56
CA LEU A 40 8.10 -3.32 28.12
C LEU A 40 8.88 -2.54 29.19
N ALA A 41 9.17 -1.26 28.96
CA ALA A 41 9.84 -0.41 29.93
C ALA A 41 8.99 -0.11 31.18
N ASN A 42 7.68 0.09 31.01
CA ASN A 42 6.75 0.28 32.13
C ASN A 42 6.57 -0.98 32.95
N SER A 43 6.60 -2.17 32.32
CA SER A 43 6.51 -3.45 33.02
C SER A 43 7.82 -3.88 33.69
N SER A 44 8.97 -3.42 33.20
CA SER A 44 10.28 -3.65 33.84
C SER A 44 10.69 -2.57 34.84
N GLY A 45 10.02 -1.40 34.85
CA GLY A 45 10.34 -0.27 35.74
C GLY A 45 11.63 0.48 35.37
N GLU A 46 12.09 0.39 34.12
CA GLU A 46 13.40 0.91 33.69
C GLU A 46 13.32 2.11 32.74
N ASN A 47 14.30 3.02 32.83
CA ASN A 47 14.41 4.20 31.96
C ASN A 47 15.11 3.86 30.63
N ILE A 48 14.46 4.19 29.51
CA ILE A 48 15.00 4.02 28.15
C ILE A 48 15.94 5.20 27.83
N TYR A 49 17.16 4.91 27.36
CA TYR A 49 18.11 5.93 26.86
C TYR A 49 18.03 6.11 25.33
N GLN A 50 18.72 7.14 24.82
CA GLN A 50 18.63 7.66 23.46
C GLN A 50 18.62 6.58 22.35
N ARG A 51 17.64 6.73 21.44
CA ARG A 51 17.26 5.82 20.37
C ARG A 51 18.24 5.82 19.19
N ALA A 52 18.54 4.65 18.64
CA ALA A 52 19.12 4.51 17.30
C ALA A 52 18.19 3.68 16.40
N THR A 53 17.66 4.30 15.36
CA THR A 53 16.83 3.64 14.34
C THR A 53 17.63 3.43 13.08
N HIS A 54 17.68 2.20 12.59
CA HIS A 54 18.21 1.89 11.25
C HIS A 54 17.07 1.31 10.42
N SER A 55 16.73 2.01 9.34
CA SER A 55 15.69 1.59 8.39
C SER A 55 16.35 1.26 7.06
N THR A 56 16.18 0.03 6.60
CA THR A 56 16.52 -0.40 5.23
C THR A 56 15.26 -0.95 4.56
N PHE A 57 15.21 -0.97 3.23
CA PHE A 57 14.04 -1.46 2.49
C PHE A 57 13.68 -2.89 2.94
N GLY A 58 12.53 -3.06 3.59
CA GLY A 58 12.03 -4.35 4.07
C GLY A 58 12.43 -4.73 5.50
N GLN A 59 13.25 -3.94 6.21
CA GLN A 59 13.63 -4.21 7.60
C GLN A 59 13.80 -2.92 8.40
N VAL A 60 13.15 -2.88 9.57
CA VAL A 60 13.40 -1.84 10.58
C VAL A 60 14.09 -2.50 11.77
N GLU A 61 15.29 -2.01 12.09
CA GLU A 61 15.98 -2.35 13.33
C GLU A 61 15.93 -1.15 14.27
N VAL A 62 15.39 -1.37 15.46
CA VAL A 62 15.40 -0.37 16.53
C VAL A 62 16.22 -0.92 17.69
N LYS A 63 17.26 -0.17 18.08
CA LYS A 63 18.17 -0.55 19.16
C LYS A 63 17.93 0.31 20.38
N PHE A 64 17.81 -0.35 21.54
CA PHE A 64 17.66 0.29 22.83
C PHE A 64 18.83 -0.12 23.73
N PRO A 65 19.71 0.82 24.10
CA PRO A 65 20.69 0.57 25.14
C PRO A 65 19.97 0.48 26.50
N THR A 66 20.01 -0.69 27.14
CA THR A 66 19.54 -0.89 28.53
C THR A 66 20.71 -1.22 29.45
N LYS A 67 20.52 -1.13 30.78
CA LYS A 67 21.58 -1.44 31.77
C LYS A 67 22.03 -2.91 31.74
N LEU A 68 21.21 -3.81 31.21
CA LEU A 68 21.48 -5.26 31.12
C LEU A 68 22.04 -5.69 29.75
N GLY A 69 22.15 -4.76 28.80
CA GLY A 69 22.63 -5.01 27.43
C GLY A 69 21.70 -4.39 26.37
N PRO A 70 22.16 -4.23 25.12
CA PRO A 70 21.31 -3.68 24.07
C PRO A 70 20.21 -4.68 23.69
N VAL A 71 18.97 -4.20 23.68
CA VAL A 71 17.83 -4.94 23.12
C VAL A 71 17.60 -4.44 21.70
N SER A 72 17.62 -5.36 20.73
CA SER A 72 17.30 -5.06 19.34
C SER A 72 15.95 -5.66 18.98
N ILE A 73 15.05 -4.83 18.45
CA ILE A 73 13.84 -5.30 17.79
C ILE A 73 14.07 -5.26 16.29
N LYS A 74 13.93 -6.40 15.62
CA LYS A 74 13.97 -6.51 14.17
C LYS A 74 12.57 -6.79 13.64
N ILE A 75 12.04 -5.85 12.87
CA ILE A 75 10.76 -5.99 12.19
C ILE A 75 11.07 -6.30 10.73
N THR A 76 10.75 -7.53 10.30
CA THR A 76 10.78 -7.88 8.88
C THR A 76 9.46 -7.44 8.26
N LEU A 77 9.54 -6.41 7.43
CA LEU A 77 8.40 -5.97 6.64
C LEU A 77 8.25 -6.92 5.46
N PRO A 78 7.02 -7.23 5.00
CA PRO A 78 6.85 -7.85 3.71
C PRO A 78 7.61 -6.99 2.70
N LYS A 79 8.50 -7.63 1.93
CA LYS A 79 9.18 -6.98 0.82
C LYS A 79 8.07 -6.28 0.02
N PRO A 80 8.10 -4.95 -0.16
CA PRO A 80 7.06 -4.30 -0.95
C PRO A 80 7.00 -5.09 -2.26
N ALA A 81 5.81 -5.57 -2.63
CA ALA A 81 5.63 -6.15 -3.94
C ALA A 81 6.28 -5.15 -4.90
N VAL A 82 7.35 -5.56 -5.58
CA VAL A 82 8.06 -4.66 -6.48
C VAL A 82 7.00 -4.24 -7.48
N LEU A 83 6.56 -2.98 -7.39
CA LEU A 83 5.54 -2.46 -8.28
C LEU A 83 6.03 -2.74 -9.69
N SER A 84 5.14 -3.23 -10.54
CA SER A 84 5.52 -3.41 -11.92
C SER A 84 5.94 -2.05 -12.52
N GLU A 85 6.84 -2.12 -13.50
CA GLU A 85 7.47 -0.95 -14.09
C GLU A 85 6.42 0.08 -14.58
N TRP A 86 5.33 -0.41 -15.18
CA TRP A 86 4.27 0.46 -15.68
C TRP A 86 3.42 1.10 -14.57
N VAL A 87 3.16 0.38 -13.47
CA VAL A 87 2.46 0.96 -12.31
C VAL A 87 3.30 2.10 -11.72
N THR A 88 4.61 1.88 -11.60
CA THR A 88 5.56 2.90 -11.15
C THR A 88 5.58 4.09 -12.11
N SER A 89 5.62 3.84 -13.42
CA SER A 89 5.57 4.88 -14.45
C SER A 89 4.31 5.73 -14.38
N VAL A 90 3.13 5.10 -14.30
CA VAL A 90 1.84 5.80 -14.19
C VAL A 90 1.78 6.67 -12.92
N LEU A 91 2.26 6.16 -11.79
CA LEU A 91 2.32 6.92 -10.54
C LEU A 91 3.26 8.12 -10.66
N GLN A 92 4.42 7.95 -11.30
CA GLN A 92 5.38 9.03 -11.50
C GLN A 92 4.83 10.11 -12.43
N LEU A 93 4.28 9.73 -13.58
CA LEU A 93 3.65 10.65 -14.53
C LEU A 93 2.50 11.43 -13.90
N THR A 94 1.75 10.78 -13.02
CA THR A 94 0.70 11.42 -12.24
C THR A 94 1.25 12.47 -11.26
N ILE A 95 2.33 12.16 -10.56
CA ILE A 95 2.98 13.10 -9.63
C ILE A 95 3.53 14.31 -10.38
N GLU A 96 4.02 14.12 -11.59
CA GLU A 96 4.54 15.17 -12.47
C GLU A 96 3.45 16.01 -13.15
N GLY A 97 2.17 15.68 -12.96
CA GLY A 97 1.04 16.37 -13.62
C GLY A 97 1.00 16.11 -15.13
N ASN A 98 1.45 14.93 -15.56
CA ASN A 98 1.44 14.48 -16.94
C ASN A 98 0.39 13.37 -17.13
N GLU A 99 -0.87 13.70 -16.87
CA GLU A 99 -1.98 12.74 -16.93
C GLU A 99 -2.14 12.16 -18.34
N ASP A 100 -1.93 12.95 -19.40
CA ASP A 100 -2.03 12.46 -20.78
C ASP A 100 -1.06 11.31 -21.08
N ALA A 101 0.18 11.40 -20.57
CA ALA A 101 1.14 10.32 -20.68
C ALA A 101 0.73 9.11 -19.82
N ALA A 102 0.23 9.34 -18.60
CA ALA A 102 -0.26 8.28 -17.73
C ALA A 102 -1.43 7.50 -18.38
N LEU A 103 -2.35 8.22 -19.03
CA LEU A 103 -3.48 7.64 -19.76
C LEU A 103 -3.02 6.79 -20.95
N LYS A 104 -2.01 7.26 -21.69
CA LYS A 104 -1.41 6.50 -22.80
C LYS A 104 -0.77 5.22 -22.29
N GLU A 105 0.00 5.29 -21.22
CA GLU A 105 0.66 4.14 -20.61
C GLU A 105 -0.35 3.08 -20.15
N ILE A 106 -1.40 3.50 -19.43
CA ILE A 106 -2.50 2.62 -19.00
C ILE A 106 -3.12 1.91 -20.20
N SER A 107 -3.43 2.66 -21.26
CA SER A 107 -4.09 2.12 -22.44
C SER A 107 -3.20 1.11 -23.15
N LEU A 108 -1.93 1.44 -23.36
CA LEU A 108 -0.94 0.60 -24.02
C LEU A 108 -0.73 -0.72 -23.28
N VAL A 109 -0.46 -0.65 -21.97
CA VAL A 109 -0.17 -1.84 -21.17
C VAL A 109 -1.41 -2.71 -21.00
N THR A 110 -2.57 -2.11 -20.78
CA THR A 110 -3.83 -2.86 -20.69
C THR A 110 -4.12 -3.59 -22.01
N MET A 111 -3.93 -2.94 -23.17
CA MET A 111 -4.08 -3.60 -24.47
C MET A 111 -3.07 -4.74 -24.65
N ARG A 112 -1.81 -4.54 -24.26
CA ARG A 112 -0.77 -5.57 -24.36
C ARG A 112 -1.08 -6.80 -23.50
N LEU A 113 -1.46 -6.59 -22.24
CA LEU A 113 -1.81 -7.67 -21.32
C LEU A 113 -3.10 -8.39 -21.75
N LYS A 114 -4.09 -7.64 -22.28
CA LYS A 114 -5.29 -8.22 -22.93
C LYS A 114 -4.93 -9.13 -24.10
N ALA A 115 -4.09 -8.66 -25.01
CA ALA A 115 -3.68 -9.43 -26.20
C ALA A 115 -2.97 -10.73 -25.81
N LYS A 116 -2.18 -10.69 -24.74
CA LYS A 116 -1.48 -11.86 -24.18
C LYS A 116 -2.35 -12.72 -23.24
N LYS A 117 -3.58 -12.30 -22.93
CA LYS A 117 -4.47 -12.92 -21.94
C LYS A 117 -3.82 -13.05 -20.54
N GLU A 118 -2.92 -12.12 -20.18
CA GLU A 118 -2.24 -12.08 -18.87
C GLU A 118 -3.15 -11.41 -17.80
N PHE A 119 -4.37 -11.92 -17.60
CA PHE A 119 -5.37 -11.27 -16.73
C PHE A 119 -5.04 -11.33 -15.24
N SER A 120 -4.37 -12.39 -14.77
CA SER A 120 -3.92 -12.49 -13.38
C SER A 120 -2.93 -11.39 -13.06
N LYS A 121 -1.91 -11.22 -13.91
CA LYS A 121 -0.91 -10.17 -13.77
C LYS A 121 -1.53 -8.78 -13.80
N LEU A 122 -2.46 -8.54 -14.73
CA LEU A 122 -3.19 -7.28 -14.77
C LEU A 122 -4.00 -7.04 -13.48
N SER A 123 -4.58 -8.08 -12.89
CA SER A 123 -5.31 -7.98 -11.62
C SER A 123 -4.37 -7.59 -10.46
N ASP A 124 -3.20 -8.24 -10.39
CA ASP A 124 -2.18 -7.97 -9.37
C ASP A 124 -1.64 -6.53 -9.51
N ASP A 125 -1.33 -6.12 -10.73
CA ASP A 125 -0.86 -4.76 -11.04
C ASP A 125 -1.92 -3.72 -10.66
N LEU A 126 -3.19 -3.92 -11.04
CA LEU A 126 -4.28 -3.02 -10.69
C LEU A 126 -4.51 -2.90 -9.18
N ALA A 127 -4.38 -4.02 -8.45
CA ALA A 127 -4.52 -4.05 -7.00
C ALA A 127 -3.34 -3.35 -6.29
N SER A 128 -2.19 -3.20 -6.96
CA SER A 128 -1.00 -2.55 -6.41
C SER A 128 -1.04 -1.02 -6.48
N PHE A 129 -1.97 -0.43 -7.24
CA PHE A 129 -2.09 1.03 -7.31
C PHE A 129 -2.51 1.65 -5.99
N ASN A 130 -1.81 2.71 -5.59
CA ASN A 130 -2.31 3.62 -4.56
C ASN A 130 -3.34 4.58 -5.17
N LEU A 131 -4.58 4.13 -5.29
CA LEU A 131 -5.69 4.88 -5.89
C LEU A 131 -5.91 6.26 -5.26
N GLY A 132 -5.62 6.40 -3.96
CA GLY A 132 -5.78 7.67 -3.24
C GLY A 132 -4.88 8.79 -3.78
N ARG A 133 -3.77 8.45 -4.43
CA ARG A 133 -2.82 9.40 -5.04
C ARG A 133 -3.09 9.68 -6.52
N LEU A 134 -4.00 8.94 -7.16
CA LEU A 134 -4.31 9.13 -8.57
C LEU A 134 -5.39 10.21 -8.75
N PRO A 135 -5.29 11.08 -9.77
CA PRO A 135 -6.33 12.05 -10.11
C PRO A 135 -7.55 11.35 -10.67
N ASP A 136 -8.70 12.03 -10.60
CA ASP A 136 -10.01 11.47 -10.96
C ASP A 136 -10.01 10.92 -12.40
N ILE A 137 -9.34 11.60 -13.33
CA ILE A 137 -9.24 11.18 -14.74
C ILE A 137 -8.49 9.85 -14.90
N VAL A 138 -7.41 9.65 -14.14
CA VAL A 138 -6.61 8.42 -14.18
C VAL A 138 -7.38 7.26 -13.55
N LEU A 139 -8.08 7.50 -12.44
CA LEU A 139 -8.97 6.51 -11.82
C LEU A 139 -10.05 6.02 -12.81
N VAL A 140 -10.74 6.95 -13.47
CA VAL A 140 -11.76 6.62 -14.46
C VAL A 140 -11.15 5.87 -15.65
N ALA A 141 -9.95 6.25 -16.08
CA ALA A 141 -9.27 5.60 -17.19
C ALA A 141 -8.88 4.14 -16.89
N LEU A 142 -8.42 3.84 -15.67
CA LEU A 142 -8.16 2.45 -15.25
C LEU A 142 -9.42 1.59 -15.40
N LEU A 143 -10.57 2.09 -14.93
CA LEU A 143 -11.84 1.37 -15.03
C LEU A 143 -12.33 1.22 -16.48
N ARG A 144 -12.26 2.28 -17.28
CA ARG A 144 -12.70 2.24 -18.69
C ARG A 144 -11.86 1.29 -19.53
N ASN A 145 -10.53 1.34 -19.36
CA ASN A 145 -9.62 0.46 -20.08
C ASN A 145 -9.80 -1.00 -19.70
N THR A 146 -10.31 -1.31 -18.51
CA THR A 146 -10.46 -2.69 -18.03
C THR A 146 -11.90 -3.22 -18.14
N PHE A 147 -12.89 -2.37 -18.42
CA PHE A 147 -14.32 -2.73 -18.40
C PHE A 147 -14.70 -3.92 -19.30
N SER A 148 -14.12 -3.99 -20.49
CA SER A 148 -14.41 -5.07 -21.46
C SER A 148 -13.97 -6.45 -20.97
N ILE A 149 -13.05 -6.50 -20.00
CA ILE A 149 -12.49 -7.72 -19.42
C ILE A 149 -12.73 -7.83 -17.90
N ARG A 150 -13.73 -7.10 -17.39
CA ARG A 150 -14.01 -7.01 -15.96
C ARG A 150 -14.30 -8.36 -15.30
N SER A 151 -14.87 -9.32 -16.03
CA SER A 151 -15.14 -10.66 -15.51
C SER A 151 -13.89 -11.53 -15.40
N GLN A 152 -12.80 -11.19 -16.10
CA GLN A 152 -11.52 -11.89 -16.01
C GLN A 152 -10.54 -11.24 -15.01
N ILE A 153 -10.84 -10.03 -14.54
CA ILE A 153 -10.03 -9.30 -13.55
C ILE A 153 -10.63 -9.50 -12.17
N SER A 154 -9.94 -10.22 -11.29
CA SER A 154 -10.47 -10.58 -9.95
C SER A 154 -10.68 -9.36 -9.05
N CYS A 155 -9.85 -8.32 -9.18
CA CYS A 155 -9.92 -7.13 -8.36
C CYS A 155 -10.93 -6.08 -8.86
N TRP A 156 -11.60 -6.29 -10.01
CA TRP A 156 -12.36 -5.24 -10.69
C TRP A 156 -13.51 -4.67 -9.85
N ASN A 157 -14.25 -5.53 -9.15
CA ASN A 157 -15.34 -5.10 -8.26
C ASN A 157 -14.83 -4.24 -7.09
N SER A 158 -13.67 -4.58 -6.52
CA SER A 158 -13.04 -3.78 -5.48
C SER A 158 -12.55 -2.44 -6.03
N LEU A 159 -11.95 -2.45 -7.22
CA LEU A 159 -11.44 -1.26 -7.89
C LEU A 159 -12.54 -0.24 -8.17
N ILE A 160 -13.71 -0.67 -8.67
CA ILE A 160 -14.82 0.25 -8.95
C ILE A 160 -15.43 0.84 -7.66
N VAL A 161 -15.58 0.03 -6.61
CA VAL A 161 -16.10 0.50 -5.31
C VAL A 161 -15.15 1.50 -4.65
N GLN A 162 -13.85 1.21 -4.63
CA GLN A 162 -12.85 2.13 -4.08
C GLN A 162 -12.79 3.44 -4.88
N THR A 163 -12.87 3.36 -6.21
CA THR A 163 -12.90 4.55 -7.06
C THR A 163 -14.14 5.40 -6.78
N GLU A 164 -15.32 4.80 -6.65
CA GLU A 164 -16.55 5.49 -6.29
C GLU A 164 -16.43 6.22 -4.94
N GLN A 165 -15.92 5.54 -3.91
CA GLN A 165 -15.69 6.13 -2.58
C GLN A 165 -14.71 7.31 -2.65
N LEU A 166 -13.62 7.19 -3.42
CA LEU A 166 -12.65 8.25 -3.60
C LEU A 166 -13.25 9.47 -4.33
N LEU A 167 -14.04 9.24 -5.38
CA LEU A 167 -14.72 10.31 -6.11
C LEU A 167 -15.70 11.06 -5.20
N GLN A 168 -16.52 10.34 -4.41
CA GLN A 168 -17.42 10.95 -3.43
C GLN A 168 -16.65 11.77 -2.40
N LYS A 169 -15.57 11.22 -1.85
CA LYS A 169 -14.71 11.90 -0.86
C LYS A 169 -14.10 13.19 -1.42
N ARG A 170 -13.85 13.25 -2.73
CA ARG A 170 -13.33 14.43 -3.44
C ARG A 170 -14.42 15.40 -3.90
N GLY A 171 -15.68 15.20 -3.50
CA GLY A 171 -16.80 16.04 -3.88
C GLY A 171 -17.20 15.92 -5.36
N ARG A 172 -16.84 14.81 -6.01
CA ARG A 172 -17.26 14.49 -7.39
C ARG A 172 -18.50 13.62 -7.36
N ASP A 173 -19.34 13.75 -8.39
CA ASP A 173 -20.46 12.82 -8.61
C ASP A 173 -20.00 11.56 -9.35
N PRO A 174 -19.93 10.39 -8.68
CA PRO A 174 -19.51 9.15 -9.32
C PRO A 174 -20.55 8.65 -10.33
N ARG A 175 -21.83 9.03 -10.20
CA ARG A 175 -22.88 8.63 -11.14
C ARG A 175 -22.60 9.18 -12.52
N PHE A 176 -22.12 10.43 -12.58
CA PHE A 176 -21.71 11.07 -13.81
C PHE A 176 -20.40 10.47 -14.36
N LEU A 177 -19.35 10.40 -13.54
CA LEU A 177 -18.01 9.99 -14.00
C LEU A 177 -17.91 8.50 -14.35
N LEU A 178 -18.63 7.65 -13.61
CA LEU A 178 -18.65 6.20 -13.80
C LEU A 178 -19.87 5.72 -14.60
N ARG A 179 -20.59 6.63 -15.27
CA ARG A 179 -21.72 6.27 -16.12
C ARG A 179 -21.30 5.23 -17.16
N GLY A 180 -22.11 4.18 -17.32
CA GLY A 180 -21.85 3.08 -18.24
C GLY A 180 -20.85 2.03 -17.74
N LEU A 181 -20.17 2.27 -16.61
CA LEU A 181 -19.32 1.29 -15.94
C LEU A 181 -20.06 0.58 -14.80
N LYS A 182 -21.01 1.27 -14.18
CA LYS A 182 -21.87 0.76 -13.12
C LYS A 182 -23.34 1.08 -13.44
N SER A 183 -24.22 0.13 -13.21
CA SER A 183 -25.67 0.39 -13.16
C SER A 183 -26.00 1.02 -11.82
N TYR A 184 -26.52 2.25 -11.84
CA TYR A 184 -27.12 2.86 -10.67
C TYR A 184 -28.61 2.59 -10.75
N SER A 185 -29.10 1.74 -9.85
CA SER A 185 -30.53 1.48 -9.60
C SER A 185 -31.09 2.52 -8.65
#